data_AF-A0AAN8H5L2-F1
#
_entry.id   AF-A0AAN8H5L2-F1
#
_cell.length_a   1.000
_cell.length_b   1.000
_cell.length_c   1.000
_cell.angle_alpha   90.00
_cell.angle_beta   90.00
_cell.angle_gamma   90.00
#
_symmetry.space_group_name_H-M   'P 1'
#
loop_
_entity.id
_entity.type
_entity.pdbx_description
1 polymer ?
#
loop_
_entity_poly.entity_id
_entity_poly.type
_entity_poly.pdbx_seq_one_letter_code
_entity_poly.pdbx_strand_id
1 'polypeptide(L)'
;MKITDSNVIRFHLKILHGITVKSLEKKNKRLFLGGSKVFGVPLEYLARKYIPEFGLVPCFLVDACSFLLERAGTVGLFRKSGSLPRIKTLRAKLNSGEGCLSTALPYDVSTLIKQFCRELPEPLLPPELHAALLKGRALSSPQDRTSALQLLSCLLPARNSSCLHYLFDFLSKVSERCSENLMTCSNLATVFAPCLLPPPNKAEMSEGRLKLRVLVLHTFIESPHLFGVIPKAVMDSMEFLINFPLRKDARRGHRKTQSLKEKTSPWIPARSKVKSAVSVESKESTSGEKPTLRRSIGMETLPNILLFRSYQRFKPDTALPDSHSLDGREACPQEILKRDQRFVNFSRFSRGHGSESSPVLTGVGKLQLTPWRKRVSI
;
A
#
# COMPACT_ATOMS: atom_id res chain seq x y z
N MET A 1 -12.59 1.20 22.81
CA MET A 1 -11.13 1.06 23.07
C MET A 1 -10.59 0.07 22.04
N LYS A 2 -9.98 0.53 20.93
CA LYS A 2 -9.47 -0.39 19.89
C LYS A 2 -8.12 -0.93 20.34
N ILE A 3 -8.05 -2.17 20.79
CA ILE A 3 -6.79 -2.88 20.98
C ILE A 3 -6.24 -3.19 19.59
N THR A 4 -5.52 -2.24 19.01
CA THR A 4 -4.56 -2.51 17.95
C THR A 4 -3.26 -1.88 18.38
N ASP A 5 -2.56 -2.54 19.29
CA ASP A 5 -1.14 -2.27 19.37
C ASP A 5 -0.58 -2.63 17.98
N SER A 6 -0.14 -1.61 17.24
CA SER A 6 0.42 -1.79 15.90
C SER A 6 1.55 -2.82 15.89
N ASN A 7 2.19 -3.07 17.04
CA ASN A 7 3.18 -4.14 17.22
C ASN A 7 2.58 -5.53 17.05
N VAL A 8 1.35 -5.76 17.51
CA VAL A 8 0.64 -7.03 17.33
C VAL A 8 0.33 -7.26 15.86
N ILE A 9 -0.19 -6.25 15.16
CA ILE A 9 -0.42 -6.33 13.70
C ILE A 9 0.88 -6.64 12.94
N ARG A 10 1.98 -5.95 13.28
CA ARG A 10 3.31 -6.23 12.70
C ARG A 10 3.79 -7.64 13.01
N PHE A 11 3.54 -8.14 14.21
CA PHE A 11 3.84 -9.51 14.59
C PHE A 11 3.08 -10.51 13.72
N HIS A 12 1.75 -10.36 13.56
CA HIS A 12 0.97 -11.23 12.69
C HIS A 12 1.42 -11.16 11.23
N LEU A 13 1.69 -9.96 10.68
CA LEU A 13 2.23 -9.82 9.33
C LEU A 13 3.54 -10.60 9.14
N LYS A 14 4.43 -10.56 10.14
CA LYS A 14 5.70 -11.28 10.11
C LYS A 14 5.52 -12.79 10.20
N ILE A 15 4.64 -13.26 11.08
CA ILE A 15 4.45 -14.69 11.37
C ILE A 15 3.63 -15.39 10.29
N LEU A 16 2.53 -14.76 9.86
CA LEU A 16 1.57 -15.34 8.91
C LEU A 16 2.07 -15.22 7.47
N HIS A 17 2.67 -14.09 7.14
CA HIS A 17 2.93 -13.72 5.75
C HIS A 17 4.42 -13.46 5.46
N GLY A 18 5.30 -13.53 6.47
CA GLY A 18 6.72 -13.21 6.30
C GLY A 18 6.99 -11.74 5.99
N ILE A 19 6.01 -10.85 6.23
CA ILE A 19 6.08 -9.43 5.88
C ILE A 19 6.55 -8.64 7.09
N THR A 20 7.65 -7.92 6.94
CA THR A 20 8.17 -7.01 7.96
C THR A 20 7.90 -5.57 7.55
N VAL A 21 7.43 -4.77 8.51
CA VAL A 21 7.09 -3.37 8.33
C VAL A 21 7.76 -2.57 9.44
N LYS A 22 8.46 -1.49 9.07
CA LYS A 22 9.06 -0.58 10.05
C LYS A 22 7.97 0.21 10.79
N SER A 23 8.28 0.68 12.00
CA SER A 23 7.38 1.63 12.67
C SER A 23 7.29 2.90 11.82
N LEU A 24 6.08 3.44 11.67
CA LEU A 24 5.89 4.71 11.00
C LEU A 24 6.28 5.80 12.02
N GLU A 25 7.55 6.23 11.97
CA GLU A 25 8.02 7.27 12.86
C GLU A 25 7.32 8.59 12.56
N LYS A 26 6.87 9.29 13.61
CA LYS A 26 6.37 10.66 13.48
C LYS A 26 7.54 11.54 13.07
N LYS A 27 7.65 11.83 11.77
CA LYS A 27 8.62 12.82 11.28
C LYS A 27 8.36 14.17 11.97
N ASN A 28 9.43 14.81 12.44
CA ASN A 28 9.37 16.10 13.12
C ASN A 28 8.61 17.12 12.26
N LYS A 29 7.64 17.77 12.90
CA LYS A 29 6.71 18.72 12.28
C LYS A 29 7.50 19.89 11.71
N ARG A 30 7.59 19.98 10.38
CA ARG A 30 7.98 21.22 9.73
C ARG A 30 6.81 22.18 9.85
N LEU A 31 7.05 23.40 10.32
CA LEU A 31 6.04 24.46 10.31
C LEU A 31 5.61 24.68 8.86
N PHE A 32 4.34 24.42 8.57
CA PHE A 32 3.78 24.70 7.24
C PHE A 32 3.41 26.18 7.18
N LEU A 33 4.28 26.97 6.55
CA LEU A 33 4.06 28.38 6.22
C LEU A 33 3.66 28.45 4.74
N GLY A 34 2.39 28.14 4.45
CA GLY A 34 1.84 28.22 3.09
C GLY A 34 0.48 28.88 3.11
N GLY A 35 0.26 29.85 2.20
CA GLY A 35 -1.04 30.53 2.06
C GLY A 35 -2.14 29.68 1.41
N SER A 36 -1.82 28.47 0.94
CA SER A 36 -2.78 27.54 0.34
C SER A 36 -3.60 26.82 1.42
N LYS A 37 -4.92 26.71 1.22
CA LYS A 37 -5.81 25.99 2.15
C LYS A 37 -6.08 24.52 1.80
N VAL A 38 -5.81 24.08 0.56
CA VAL A 38 -6.20 22.74 0.08
C VAL A 38 -5.04 21.96 -0.52
N PHE A 39 -4.44 22.44 -1.60
CA PHE A 39 -3.44 21.68 -2.37
C PHE A 39 -2.03 21.93 -1.84
N GLY A 40 -1.25 20.86 -1.68
CA GLY A 40 0.11 20.93 -1.11
C GLY A 40 0.16 21.11 0.41
N VAL A 41 -0.99 21.09 1.08
CA VAL A 41 -1.11 21.25 2.53
C VAL A 41 -1.03 19.88 3.21
N PRO A 42 -0.23 19.70 4.28
CA PRO A 42 -0.24 18.45 5.04
C PRO A 42 -1.63 18.11 5.58
N LEU A 43 -1.99 16.82 5.59
CA LEU A 43 -3.31 16.35 6.06
C LEU A 43 -3.68 16.83 7.47
N GLU A 44 -2.69 17.10 8.31
CA GLU A 44 -2.90 17.57 9.69
C GLU A 44 -3.53 18.96 9.74
N TYR A 45 -3.22 19.81 8.77
CA TYR A 45 -3.64 21.21 8.70
C TYR A 45 -4.87 21.43 7.80
N LEU A 46 -5.35 20.39 7.11
CA LEU A 46 -6.56 20.47 6.31
C LEU A 46 -7.80 20.54 7.21
N ALA A 47 -8.77 21.37 6.78
CA ALA A 47 -10.13 21.35 7.30
C ALA A 47 -10.74 19.96 7.05
N ARG A 48 -11.34 19.38 8.10
CA ARG A 48 -11.87 18.01 8.09
C ARG A 48 -13.26 17.98 8.67
N LYS A 49 -14.12 17.14 8.09
CA LYS A 49 -15.47 16.86 8.56
C LYS A 49 -15.55 15.42 9.04
N TYR A 50 -16.30 15.19 10.11
CA TYR A 50 -16.61 13.83 10.53
C TYR A 50 -17.67 13.24 9.60
N ILE A 51 -17.34 12.11 8.98
CA ILE A 51 -18.26 11.31 8.19
C ILE A 51 -18.44 9.98 8.93
N PRO A 52 -19.69 9.53 9.19
CA PRO A 52 -19.94 8.21 9.76
C PRO A 52 -19.18 7.13 9.00
N GLU A 53 -18.71 6.09 9.70
CA GLU A 53 -17.93 4.96 9.16
C GLU A 53 -16.50 5.29 8.68
N PHE A 54 -16.24 6.52 8.21
CA PHE A 54 -14.93 6.93 7.69
C PHE A 54 -14.09 7.75 8.68
N GLY A 55 -14.72 8.42 9.65
CA GLY A 55 -14.04 9.29 10.61
C GLY A 55 -13.78 10.70 10.05
N LEU A 56 -12.63 11.30 10.36
CA LEU A 56 -12.31 12.68 9.93
C LEU A 56 -11.71 12.69 8.52
N VAL A 57 -12.47 13.21 7.56
CA VAL A 57 -12.11 13.27 6.13
C VAL A 57 -11.91 14.73 5.69
N PRO A 58 -10.92 15.07 4.85
CA PRO A 58 -10.73 16.43 4.34
C PRO A 58 -11.99 16.97 3.64
N CYS A 59 -12.44 18.19 3.98
CA CYS A 59 -13.68 18.76 3.44
C CYS A 59 -13.67 18.83 1.91
N PHE A 60 -12.56 19.27 1.30
CA PHE A 60 -12.41 19.27 -0.16
C PHE A 60 -12.69 17.92 -0.79
N LEU A 61 -12.22 16.82 -0.17
CA LEU A 61 -12.44 15.48 -0.71
C LEU A 61 -13.91 15.09 -0.61
N VAL A 62 -14.56 15.41 0.50
CA VAL A 62 -16.00 15.15 0.70
C VAL A 62 -16.83 15.90 -0.34
N ASP A 63 -16.59 17.20 -0.51
CA ASP A 63 -17.35 18.05 -1.43
C ASP A 63 -17.12 17.64 -2.89
N ALA A 64 -15.87 17.37 -3.27
CA ALA A 64 -15.51 16.95 -4.63
C ALA A 64 -16.04 15.56 -4.98
N CYS A 65 -15.98 14.60 -4.05
CA CYS A 65 -16.55 13.27 -4.25
C CYS A 65 -18.09 13.33 -4.36
N SER A 66 -18.75 14.11 -3.51
CA SER A 66 -20.22 14.28 -3.57
C SER A 66 -20.65 14.87 -4.91
N PHE A 67 -19.99 15.95 -5.36
CA PHE A 67 -20.22 16.56 -6.68
C PHE A 67 -20.05 15.56 -7.84
N LEU A 68 -19.05 14.67 -7.76
CA LEU A 68 -18.81 13.68 -8.80
C LEU A 68 -19.77 12.49 -8.74
N LEU A 69 -20.29 12.11 -7.57
CA LEU A 69 -21.27 11.02 -7.45
C LEU A 69 -22.59 11.38 -8.13
N GLU A 70 -23.05 12.62 -8.01
CA GLU A 70 -24.20 13.15 -8.75
C GLU A 70 -24.01 13.06 -10.27
N ARG A 71 -22.76 13.00 -10.73
CA ARG A 71 -22.35 12.98 -12.14
C ARG A 71 -21.57 11.73 -12.50
N ALA A 72 -21.77 10.63 -11.75
CA ALA A 72 -20.95 9.43 -11.88
C ALA A 72 -21.12 8.71 -13.23
N GLY A 73 -22.22 8.95 -13.97
CA GLY A 73 -22.40 8.46 -15.34
C GLY A 73 -21.52 9.16 -16.41
N THR A 74 -20.71 10.16 -16.03
CA THR A 74 -19.86 10.88 -16.98
C THR A 74 -18.81 9.97 -17.63
N VAL A 75 -18.91 9.75 -18.95
CA VAL A 75 -17.99 8.89 -19.72
C VAL A 75 -16.52 9.27 -19.52
N GLY A 76 -15.72 8.31 -19.09
CA GLY A 76 -14.28 8.45 -18.90
C GLY A 76 -13.88 9.31 -17.69
N LEU A 77 -14.71 9.35 -16.64
CA LEU A 77 -14.38 10.04 -15.39
C LEU A 77 -13.01 9.58 -14.85
N PHE A 78 -12.19 10.50 -14.35
CA PHE A 78 -10.77 10.29 -13.99
C PHE A 78 -9.80 9.93 -15.12
N ARG A 79 -10.25 9.32 -16.22
CA ARG A 79 -9.41 9.02 -17.40
C ARG A 79 -9.21 10.24 -18.29
N LYS A 80 -10.30 10.92 -18.66
CA LYS A 80 -10.25 12.15 -19.46
C LYS A 80 -9.76 13.32 -18.62
N SER A 81 -8.87 14.12 -19.19
CA SER A 81 -8.34 15.32 -18.54
C SER A 81 -9.30 16.50 -18.69
N GLY A 82 -9.42 17.30 -17.63
CA GLY A 82 -10.08 18.60 -17.71
C GLY A 82 -9.24 19.64 -18.45
N SER A 83 -9.79 20.84 -18.60
CA SER A 83 -9.10 21.95 -19.27
C SER A 83 -8.08 22.57 -18.32
N LEU A 84 -6.79 22.57 -18.70
CA LEU A 84 -5.72 23.06 -17.84
C LEU A 84 -5.94 24.51 -17.33
N PRO A 85 -6.35 25.50 -18.16
CA PRO A 85 -6.69 26.83 -17.68
C PRO A 85 -7.84 26.85 -16.65
N ARG A 86 -8.90 26.07 -16.87
CA ARG A 86 -10.03 25.99 -15.91
C ARG A 86 -9.61 25.33 -14.61
N ILE A 87 -8.84 24.23 -14.69
CA ILE A 87 -8.29 23.54 -13.51
C ILE A 87 -7.42 24.50 -12.68
N LYS A 88 -6.55 25.28 -13.32
CA LYS A 88 -5.72 26.28 -12.63
C LYS A 88 -6.56 27.33 -11.91
N THR A 89 -7.58 27.85 -12.59
CA THR A 89 -8.51 28.85 -12.02
C THR A 89 -9.29 28.26 -10.84
N LEU A 90 -9.91 27.10 -11.03
CA LEU A 90 -10.68 26.39 -10.01
C LEU A 90 -9.82 26.05 -8.78
N ARG A 91 -8.58 25.61 -9.02
CA ARG A 91 -7.61 25.33 -7.96
C ARG A 91 -7.26 26.58 -7.15
N ALA A 92 -7.04 27.71 -7.80
CA ALA A 92 -6.72 28.97 -7.11
C ALA A 92 -7.87 29.40 -6.18
N LYS A 93 -9.10 29.32 -6.68
CA LYS A 93 -10.33 29.58 -5.90
C LYS A 93 -10.42 28.66 -4.67
N LEU A 94 -10.28 27.35 -4.86
CA LEU A 94 -10.28 26.38 -3.76
C LEU A 94 -9.17 26.64 -2.73
N ASN A 95 -7.95 26.99 -3.18
CA ASN A 95 -6.85 27.32 -2.28
C ASN A 95 -7.09 28.60 -1.47
N SER A 96 -7.88 29.55 -1.99
CA SER A 96 -8.33 30.73 -1.25
C SER A 96 -9.48 30.43 -0.27
N GLY A 97 -10.13 29.27 -0.40
CA GLY A 97 -11.26 28.82 0.42
C GLY A 97 -12.63 29.15 -0.17
N GLU A 98 -12.71 29.49 -1.47
CA GLU A 98 -13.96 29.76 -2.17
C GLU A 98 -14.70 28.46 -2.50
N GLY A 99 -15.99 28.38 -2.17
CA GLY A 99 -16.88 27.29 -2.54
C GLY A 99 -17.33 27.37 -4.01
N CYS A 100 -16.52 26.82 -4.92
CA CYS A 100 -16.69 26.99 -6.37
C CYS A 100 -16.90 25.67 -7.15
N LEU A 101 -17.12 24.56 -6.44
CA LEU A 101 -17.28 23.24 -7.07
C LEU A 101 -18.61 23.08 -7.82
N SER A 102 -19.68 23.73 -7.38
CA SER A 102 -21.02 23.60 -7.99
C SER A 102 -21.06 24.01 -9.47
N THR A 103 -20.24 24.99 -9.87
CA THR A 103 -20.11 25.49 -11.24
C THR A 103 -19.00 24.80 -12.05
N ALA A 104 -18.27 23.84 -11.47
CA ALA A 104 -17.15 23.18 -12.12
C ALA A 104 -17.60 22.10 -13.11
N LEU A 105 -16.69 21.64 -13.98
CA LEU A 105 -16.93 20.48 -14.83
C LEU A 105 -16.37 19.19 -14.19
N PRO A 106 -17.02 18.02 -14.38
CA PRO A 106 -16.58 16.75 -13.80
C PRO A 106 -15.12 16.40 -14.08
N TYR A 107 -14.65 16.64 -15.31
CA TYR A 107 -13.26 16.35 -15.68
C TYR A 107 -12.25 17.24 -14.94
N ASP A 108 -12.62 18.48 -14.59
CA ASP A 108 -11.74 19.36 -13.83
C ASP A 108 -11.65 18.90 -12.37
N VAL A 109 -12.81 18.62 -11.75
CA VAL A 109 -12.89 18.14 -10.36
C VAL A 109 -12.18 16.79 -10.21
N SER A 110 -12.40 15.86 -11.14
CA SER A 110 -11.70 14.56 -11.14
C SER A 110 -10.18 14.71 -11.29
N THR A 111 -9.72 15.71 -12.05
CA THR A 111 -8.29 16.02 -12.16
C THR A 111 -7.75 16.60 -10.86
N LEU A 112 -8.52 17.45 -10.18
CA LEU A 112 -8.14 18.02 -8.89
C LEU A 112 -8.08 16.97 -7.77
N ILE A 113 -8.97 15.98 -7.72
CA ILE A 113 -8.86 14.88 -6.75
C ILE A 113 -7.54 14.11 -6.92
N LYS A 114 -7.15 13.81 -8.17
CA LYS A 114 -5.86 13.18 -8.47
C LYS A 114 -4.68 14.06 -8.05
N GLN A 115 -4.75 15.36 -8.34
CA GLN A 115 -3.72 16.32 -7.93
C GLN A 115 -3.61 16.42 -6.41
N PHE A 116 -4.74 16.50 -5.70
CA PHE A 116 -4.78 16.51 -4.24
C PHE A 116 -4.04 15.31 -3.66
N CYS A 117 -4.36 14.09 -4.11
CA CYS A 117 -3.69 12.87 -3.62
C CYS A 117 -2.17 12.87 -3.88
N ARG A 118 -1.75 13.33 -5.06
CA ARG A 118 -0.35 13.29 -5.51
C ARG A 118 0.52 14.37 -4.86
N GLU A 119 -0.06 15.51 -4.56
CA GLU A 119 0.67 16.72 -4.14
C GLU A 119 0.69 16.92 -2.63
N LEU A 120 0.12 16.00 -1.86
CA LEU A 120 0.34 15.98 -0.41
C LEU A 120 1.84 15.86 -0.12
N PRO A 121 2.35 16.62 0.86
CA PRO A 121 3.76 16.53 1.27
C PRO A 121 4.20 15.13 1.70
N GLU A 122 3.26 14.37 2.28
CA GLU A 122 3.40 12.94 2.53
C GLU A 122 2.28 12.21 1.77
N PRO A 123 2.60 11.16 0.98
CA PRO A 123 1.58 10.44 0.22
C PRO A 123 0.60 9.74 1.16
N LEU A 124 -0.65 9.58 0.70
CA LEU A 124 -1.70 8.92 1.48
C LEU A 124 -1.31 7.50 1.91
N LEU A 125 -0.63 6.74 1.04
CA LEU A 125 0.05 5.50 1.40
C LEU A 125 1.54 5.82 1.65
N PRO A 126 2.01 5.80 2.91
CA PRO A 126 3.40 6.13 3.24
C PRO A 126 4.40 5.21 2.53
N PRO A 127 5.55 5.72 2.05
CA PRO A 127 6.55 4.93 1.32
C PRO A 127 7.02 3.68 2.08
N GLU A 128 7.02 3.75 3.41
CA GLU A 128 7.41 2.68 4.32
C GLU A 128 6.52 1.43 4.18
N LEU A 129 5.27 1.59 3.70
CA LEU A 129 4.32 0.50 3.47
C LEU A 129 4.36 -0.06 2.04
N HIS A 130 4.96 0.64 1.08
CA HIS A 130 4.85 0.28 -0.35
C HIS A 130 5.37 -1.13 -0.63
N ALA A 131 6.60 -1.43 -0.18
CA ALA A 131 7.20 -2.75 -0.40
C ALA A 131 6.38 -3.87 0.27
N ALA A 132 5.79 -3.60 1.43
CA ALA A 132 4.97 -4.55 2.16
C ALA A 132 3.64 -4.83 1.46
N LEU A 133 2.98 -3.79 0.93
CA LEU A 133 1.76 -3.91 0.12
C LEU A 133 1.99 -4.76 -1.13
N LEU A 134 3.11 -4.53 -1.83
CA LEU A 134 3.46 -5.31 -3.02
C LEU A 134 3.74 -6.78 -2.66
N LYS A 135 4.46 -7.04 -1.56
CA LYS A 135 4.68 -8.40 -1.06
C LYS A 135 3.37 -9.09 -0.67
N GLY A 136 2.48 -8.39 0.04
CA GLY A 136 1.16 -8.88 0.41
C GLY A 136 0.33 -9.26 -0.81
N ARG A 137 0.32 -8.43 -1.86
CA ARG A 137 -0.40 -8.73 -3.10
C ARG A 137 0.20 -9.90 -3.89
N ALA A 138 1.51 -10.14 -3.76
CA ALA A 138 2.24 -11.20 -4.44
C ALA A 138 2.17 -12.57 -3.74
N LEU A 139 1.49 -12.69 -2.60
CA LEU A 139 1.26 -13.98 -1.95
C LEU A 139 0.43 -14.90 -2.85
N SER A 140 0.69 -16.21 -2.80
CA SER A 140 0.01 -17.17 -3.69
C SER A 140 -1.46 -17.37 -3.34
N SER A 141 -1.80 -17.41 -2.05
CA SER A 141 -3.15 -17.66 -1.56
C SER A 141 -4.03 -16.40 -1.65
N PRO A 142 -5.25 -16.46 -2.25
CA PRO A 142 -6.23 -15.38 -2.20
C PRO A 142 -6.55 -14.87 -0.79
N GLN A 143 -6.71 -15.80 0.15
CA GLN A 143 -7.04 -15.51 1.54
C GLN A 143 -5.87 -14.79 2.22
N ASP A 144 -4.64 -15.25 2.00
CA ASP A 144 -3.45 -14.61 2.56
C ASP A 144 -3.21 -13.21 1.97
N ARG A 145 -3.44 -13.03 0.67
CA ARG A 145 -3.37 -11.70 0.02
C ARG A 145 -4.33 -10.72 0.68
N THR A 146 -5.58 -11.15 0.89
CA THR A 146 -6.62 -10.32 1.51
C THR A 146 -6.26 -9.99 2.95
N SER A 147 -5.95 -11.00 3.76
CA SER A 147 -5.53 -10.85 5.16
C SER A 147 -4.32 -9.91 5.30
N ALA A 148 -3.29 -10.09 4.47
CA ALA A 148 -2.09 -9.25 4.50
C ALA A 148 -2.42 -7.78 4.17
N LEU A 149 -3.21 -7.52 3.13
CA LEU A 149 -3.59 -6.16 2.74
C LEU A 149 -4.48 -5.48 3.80
N GLN A 150 -5.41 -6.22 4.41
CA GLN A 150 -6.21 -5.75 5.54
C GLN A 150 -5.33 -5.32 6.72
N LEU A 151 -4.43 -6.19 7.17
CA LEU A 151 -3.50 -5.89 8.27
C LEU A 151 -2.58 -4.70 7.93
N LEU A 152 -2.09 -4.60 6.69
CA LEU A 152 -1.27 -3.47 6.25
C LEU A 152 -2.06 -2.15 6.25
N SER A 153 -3.33 -2.17 5.84
CA SER A 153 -4.19 -0.98 5.91
C SER A 153 -4.46 -0.52 7.34
N CYS A 154 -4.47 -1.45 8.31
CA CYS A 154 -4.58 -1.13 9.75
C CYS A 154 -3.34 -0.46 10.34
N LEU A 155 -2.18 -0.49 9.65
CA LEU A 155 -0.95 0.19 10.09
C LEU A 155 -0.87 1.66 9.63
N LEU A 156 -1.83 2.12 8.84
CA LEU A 156 -1.87 3.51 8.36
C LEU A 156 -2.18 4.48 9.51
N PRO A 157 -1.62 5.71 9.49
CA PRO A 157 -2.07 6.76 10.38
C PRO A 157 -3.57 6.99 10.23
N ALA A 158 -4.26 7.29 11.33
CA ALA A 158 -5.71 7.45 11.33
C ALA A 158 -6.21 8.45 10.26
N ARG A 159 -5.50 9.57 10.05
CA ARG A 159 -5.86 10.57 9.04
C ARG A 159 -5.75 10.02 7.61
N ASN A 160 -4.69 9.29 7.32
CA ASN A 160 -4.47 8.65 6.03
C ASN A 160 -5.52 7.55 5.79
N SER A 161 -5.77 6.72 6.81
CA SER A 161 -6.75 5.65 6.78
C SER A 161 -8.16 6.18 6.48
N SER A 162 -8.63 7.20 7.21
CA SER A 162 -9.92 7.86 6.96
C SER A 162 -10.03 8.42 5.53
N CYS A 163 -8.98 9.11 5.06
CA CYS A 163 -8.96 9.70 3.73
C CYS A 163 -8.99 8.63 2.62
N LEU A 164 -8.22 7.56 2.77
CA LEU A 164 -8.15 6.47 1.80
C LEU A 164 -9.41 5.63 1.79
N HIS A 165 -9.96 5.30 2.96
CA HIS A 165 -11.19 4.52 3.06
C HIS A 165 -12.35 5.23 2.34
N TYR A 166 -12.51 6.54 2.60
CA TYR A 166 -13.51 7.36 1.93
C TYR A 166 -13.28 7.43 0.41
N LEU A 167 -12.03 7.60 -0.03
CA LEU A 167 -11.70 7.64 -1.45
C LEU A 167 -11.97 6.29 -2.14
N PHE A 168 -11.62 5.17 -1.51
CA PHE A 168 -11.83 3.84 -2.09
C PHE A 168 -13.31 3.49 -2.18
N ASP A 169 -14.10 3.80 -1.17
CA ASP A 169 -15.57 3.68 -1.21
C ASP A 169 -16.18 4.51 -2.35
N PHE A 170 -15.77 5.78 -2.46
CA PHE A 170 -16.20 6.63 -3.57
C PHE A 170 -15.82 6.05 -4.94
N LEU A 171 -14.59 5.54 -5.12
CA LEU A 171 -14.16 4.94 -6.39
C LEU A 171 -14.92 3.65 -6.69
N SER A 172 -15.28 2.87 -5.66
CA SER A 172 -16.12 1.68 -5.78
C SER A 172 -17.49 2.05 -6.37
N LYS A 173 -18.16 3.06 -5.79
CA LYS A 173 -19.44 3.61 -6.29
C LYS A 173 -19.36 4.15 -7.73
N VAL A 174 -18.24 4.79 -8.10
CA VAL A 174 -18.02 5.20 -9.50
C VAL A 174 -17.92 3.98 -10.42
N SER A 175 -17.26 2.91 -9.98
CA SER A 175 -17.09 1.70 -10.79
C SER A 175 -18.39 0.91 -10.99
N GLU A 176 -19.34 1.00 -10.05
CA GLU A 176 -20.67 0.39 -10.19
C GLU A 176 -21.45 0.96 -11.38
N ARG A 177 -21.16 2.21 -11.78
CA ARG A 177 -21.74 2.86 -12.98
C ARG A 177 -20.92 2.67 -14.25
N CYS A 178 -20.08 1.63 -14.31
CA CYS A 178 -19.20 1.39 -15.45
C CYS A 178 -19.91 1.13 -16.79
N SER A 179 -21.18 0.70 -16.77
CA SER A 179 -22.02 0.59 -17.97
C SER A 179 -22.24 1.94 -18.66
N GLU A 180 -22.30 3.03 -17.89
CA GLU A 180 -22.47 4.39 -18.40
C GLU A 180 -21.12 5.09 -18.58
N ASN A 181 -20.28 5.08 -17.54
CA ASN A 181 -19.07 5.90 -17.51
C ASN A 181 -17.85 5.21 -18.14
N LEU A 182 -17.92 3.92 -18.46
CA LEU A 182 -16.84 3.10 -19.03
C LEU A 182 -15.57 2.98 -18.15
N MET A 183 -15.70 3.19 -16.84
CA MET A 183 -14.62 3.15 -15.86
C MET A 183 -14.84 2.01 -14.87
N THR A 184 -14.29 0.84 -15.18
CA THR A 184 -14.26 -0.31 -14.27
C THR A 184 -13.33 -0.07 -13.07
N CYS A 185 -13.46 -0.90 -12.03
CA CYS A 185 -12.53 -0.91 -10.88
C CYS A 185 -11.06 -1.00 -11.34
N SER A 186 -10.76 -1.88 -12.30
CA SER A 186 -9.43 -2.00 -12.92
C SER A 186 -8.95 -0.71 -13.60
N ASN A 187 -9.83 -0.01 -14.32
CA ASN A 187 -9.48 1.26 -14.98
C ASN A 187 -9.17 2.34 -13.94
N LEU A 188 -9.98 2.46 -12.89
CA LEU A 188 -9.78 3.42 -11.81
C LEU A 188 -8.48 3.12 -11.03
N ALA A 189 -8.22 1.86 -10.69
CA ALA A 189 -6.99 1.44 -10.03
C ALA A 189 -5.75 1.83 -10.85
N THR A 190 -5.80 1.66 -12.17
CA THR A 190 -4.71 2.06 -13.08
C THR A 190 -4.46 3.56 -13.06
N VAL A 191 -5.52 4.37 -13.06
CA VAL A 191 -5.44 5.84 -13.02
C VAL A 191 -4.91 6.34 -11.66
N PHE A 192 -5.29 5.71 -10.55
CA PHE A 192 -4.92 6.14 -9.21
C PHE A 192 -3.59 5.56 -8.70
N ALA A 193 -3.08 4.47 -9.28
CA ALA A 193 -1.79 3.87 -8.91
C ALA A 193 -0.63 4.88 -8.85
N PRO A 194 -0.39 5.73 -9.86
CA PRO A 194 0.67 6.73 -9.80
C PRO A 194 0.40 7.87 -8.81
N CYS A 195 -0.85 8.05 -8.37
CA CYS A 195 -1.24 9.10 -7.42
C CYS A 195 -1.09 8.65 -5.96
N LEU A 196 -1.42 7.39 -5.67
CA LEU A 196 -1.48 6.85 -4.30
C LEU A 196 -0.28 5.98 -3.94
N LEU A 197 0.26 5.22 -4.91
CA LEU A 197 1.33 4.25 -4.69
C LEU A 197 2.48 4.43 -5.69
N PRO A 198 3.06 5.64 -5.82
CA PRO A 198 4.11 5.90 -6.79
C PRO A 198 5.37 5.07 -6.50
N PRO A 199 6.08 4.59 -7.53
CA PRO A 199 7.39 3.96 -7.35
C PRO A 199 8.38 4.92 -6.65
N PRO A 200 9.01 4.51 -5.53
CA PRO A 200 9.88 5.39 -4.76
C PRO A 200 11.20 5.72 -5.46
N ASN A 201 11.60 4.92 -6.46
CA ASN A 201 12.82 5.12 -7.23
C ASN A 201 12.70 4.42 -8.60
N LYS A 202 13.69 4.64 -9.48
CA LYS A 202 13.74 4.05 -10.83
C LYS A 202 13.77 2.52 -10.83
N ALA A 203 14.37 1.89 -9.82
CA ALA A 203 14.45 0.42 -9.74
C ALA A 203 13.07 -0.22 -9.49
N GLU A 204 12.12 0.53 -8.93
CA GLU A 204 10.75 0.09 -8.65
C GLU A 204 9.78 0.32 -9.83
N MET A 205 10.29 0.73 -10.99
CA MET A 205 9.52 1.02 -12.21
C MET A 205 9.32 -0.20 -13.14
N SER A 206 9.77 -1.39 -12.76
CA SER A 206 9.58 -2.57 -13.61
C SER A 206 8.10 -2.90 -13.80
N GLU A 207 7.75 -3.39 -14.99
CA GLU A 207 6.36 -3.64 -15.38
C GLU A 207 5.62 -4.52 -14.36
N GLY A 208 6.24 -5.59 -13.88
CA GLY A 208 5.67 -6.47 -12.85
C GLY A 208 5.35 -5.73 -11.54
N ARG A 209 6.18 -4.77 -11.13
CA ARG A 209 5.94 -3.98 -9.92
C ARG A 209 4.86 -2.91 -10.13
N LEU A 210 4.82 -2.29 -11.30
CA LEU A 210 3.72 -1.39 -11.68
C LEU A 210 2.38 -2.13 -11.69
N LYS A 211 2.34 -3.35 -12.25
CA LYS A 211 1.16 -4.22 -12.22
C LYS A 211 0.73 -4.56 -10.80
N LEU A 212 1.66 -4.92 -9.91
CA LEU A 212 1.35 -5.17 -8.49
C LEU A 212 0.77 -3.92 -7.80
N ARG A 213 1.26 -2.71 -8.09
CA ARG A 213 0.73 -1.46 -7.53
C ARG A 213 -0.72 -1.22 -7.94
N VAL A 214 -1.04 -1.43 -9.22
CA VAL A 214 -2.42 -1.37 -9.72
C VAL A 214 -3.28 -2.42 -9.02
N LEU A 215 -2.80 -3.65 -8.91
CA LEU A 215 -3.54 -4.75 -8.28
C LEU A 215 -3.77 -4.55 -6.78
N VAL A 216 -2.90 -3.84 -6.07
CA VAL A 216 -3.13 -3.43 -4.66
C VAL A 216 -4.32 -2.48 -4.58
N LEU A 217 -4.31 -1.42 -5.40
CA LEU A 217 -5.41 -0.45 -5.39
C LEU A 217 -6.72 -1.05 -5.87
N HIS A 218 -6.68 -1.93 -6.88
CA HIS A 218 -7.85 -2.69 -7.32
C HIS A 218 -8.49 -3.42 -6.15
N THR A 219 -7.71 -4.14 -5.33
CA THR A 219 -8.28 -4.85 -4.17
C THR A 219 -8.95 -3.91 -3.18
N PHE A 220 -8.39 -2.72 -2.95
CA PHE A 220 -9.00 -1.75 -2.04
C PHE A 220 -10.23 -1.04 -2.62
N ILE A 221 -10.30 -0.82 -3.94
CA ILE A 221 -11.47 -0.23 -4.61
C ILE A 221 -12.60 -1.26 -4.75
N GLU A 222 -12.27 -2.52 -5.04
CA GLU A 222 -13.23 -3.63 -5.16
C GLU A 222 -13.89 -3.96 -3.83
N SER A 223 -13.13 -3.88 -2.73
CA SER A 223 -13.59 -4.29 -1.41
C SER A 223 -13.23 -3.24 -0.35
N PRO A 224 -13.80 -2.02 -0.42
CA PRO A 224 -13.47 -0.92 0.48
C PRO A 224 -13.84 -1.25 1.93
N HIS A 225 -14.90 -2.02 2.16
CA HIS A 225 -15.34 -2.48 3.49
C HIS A 225 -14.30 -3.33 4.24
N LEU A 226 -13.31 -3.90 3.54
CA LEU A 226 -12.20 -4.63 4.18
C LEU A 226 -11.07 -3.69 4.64
N PHE A 227 -11.07 -2.44 4.20
CA PHE A 227 -10.00 -1.49 4.47
C PHE A 227 -10.01 -1.02 5.93
N GLY A 228 -8.87 -1.14 6.61
CA GLY A 228 -8.74 -0.80 8.02
C GLY A 228 -9.44 -1.78 8.98
N VAL A 229 -9.88 -2.94 8.48
CA VAL A 229 -10.51 -4.00 9.28
C VAL A 229 -9.49 -5.08 9.60
N ILE A 230 -9.44 -5.51 10.86
CA ILE A 230 -8.59 -6.63 11.28
C ILE A 230 -9.33 -7.93 10.95
N PRO A 231 -8.68 -8.91 10.28
CA PRO A 231 -9.28 -10.21 10.06
C PRO A 231 -9.72 -10.86 11.38
N LYS A 232 -10.93 -11.46 11.40
CA LYS A 232 -11.48 -12.11 12.60
C LYS A 232 -10.52 -13.13 13.22
N ALA A 233 -9.86 -13.95 12.40
CA ALA A 233 -8.88 -14.93 12.87
C ALA A 233 -7.71 -14.29 13.64
N VAL A 234 -7.32 -13.07 13.28
CA VAL A 234 -6.30 -12.31 14.01
C VAL A 234 -6.90 -11.76 15.31
N MET A 235 -8.10 -11.19 15.28
CA MET A 235 -8.80 -10.74 16.49
C MET A 235 -8.97 -11.87 17.52
N ASP A 236 -9.48 -13.03 17.10
CA ASP A 236 -9.67 -14.19 17.97
C ASP A 236 -8.34 -14.62 18.61
N SER A 237 -7.25 -14.58 17.84
CA SER A 237 -5.92 -14.91 18.36
C SER A 237 -5.37 -13.86 19.33
N MET A 238 -5.71 -12.58 19.13
CA MET A 238 -5.34 -11.50 20.05
C MET A 238 -6.09 -11.62 21.37
N GLU A 239 -7.39 -11.90 21.31
CA GLU A 239 -8.23 -12.12 22.49
C GLU A 239 -7.74 -13.32 23.31
N PHE A 240 -7.36 -14.41 22.64
CA PHE A 240 -6.76 -15.57 23.29
C PHE A 240 -5.43 -15.25 23.99
N LEU A 241 -4.55 -14.44 23.36
CA LEU A 241 -3.29 -14.02 23.97
C LEU A 241 -3.51 -13.13 25.20
N ILE A 242 -4.53 -12.29 25.18
CA ILE A 242 -4.90 -11.40 26.31
C ILE A 242 -5.53 -12.22 27.45
N ASN A 243 -6.34 -13.22 27.11
CA ASN A 243 -7.06 -14.06 28.08
C ASN A 243 -6.22 -15.23 28.62
N PHE A 244 -4.99 -15.43 28.13
CA PHE A 244 -4.09 -16.43 28.66
C PHE A 244 -3.57 -15.96 30.04
N PRO A 245 -3.89 -16.63 31.16
CA PRO A 245 -3.33 -16.27 32.44
C PRO A 245 -1.84 -16.60 32.38
N LEU A 246 -1.00 -15.56 32.37
CA LEU A 246 0.43 -15.71 32.57
C LEU A 246 0.61 -16.30 33.96
N ARG A 247 0.75 -17.63 34.03
CA ARG A 247 1.06 -18.38 35.24
C ARG A 247 2.39 -17.80 35.74
N LYS A 248 2.31 -16.90 36.73
CA LYS A 248 3.46 -16.42 37.48
C LYS A 248 3.99 -17.63 38.24
N ASP A 249 4.87 -18.41 37.62
CA ASP A 249 5.78 -19.28 38.37
C ASP A 249 6.78 -18.37 39.08
N ALA A 250 6.34 -17.77 40.18
CA ALA A 250 7.21 -17.18 41.17
C ALA A 250 7.97 -18.32 41.84
N ARG A 251 9.10 -18.72 41.24
CA ARG A 251 10.16 -19.41 41.98
C ARG A 251 10.70 -18.40 43.02
N ARG A 252 10.05 -18.39 44.18
CA ARG A 252 10.53 -17.74 45.40
C ARG A 252 11.85 -18.42 45.76
N GLY A 253 12.95 -17.76 45.44
CA GLY A 253 14.28 -18.21 45.82
C GLY A 253 14.40 -18.24 47.34
N HIS A 254 14.43 -19.43 47.94
CA HIS A 254 15.06 -19.62 49.23
C HIS A 254 16.57 -19.77 49.01
N ARG A 255 17.30 -18.66 49.05
CA ARG A 255 18.74 -18.71 49.38
C ARG A 255 18.84 -18.94 50.89
N LYS A 256 19.11 -20.18 51.30
CA LYS A 256 19.72 -20.44 52.61
C LYS A 256 21.21 -20.14 52.47
N THR A 257 21.62 -19.06 53.12
CA THR A 257 23.03 -18.76 53.41
C THR A 257 23.54 -19.83 54.37
N GLN A 258 24.51 -20.63 53.96
CA GLN A 258 25.37 -21.36 54.89
C GLN A 258 26.81 -20.99 54.59
N SER A 259 27.38 -20.28 55.57
CA SER A 259 28.78 -19.93 55.72
C SER A 259 29.58 -21.19 56.04
N LEU A 260 30.72 -21.38 55.37
CA LEU A 260 31.84 -22.14 55.92
C LEU A 260 33.16 -21.60 55.37
N LYS A 261 33.85 -20.89 56.28
CA LYS A 261 35.29 -20.69 56.50
C LYS A 261 36.21 -21.53 55.59
N GLU A 262 37.22 -21.01 54.89
CA GLU A 262 38.39 -20.20 55.30
C GLU A 262 39.63 -21.02 54.88
N LYS A 263 40.52 -20.46 54.05
CA LYS A 263 41.99 -20.36 54.28
C LYS A 263 42.81 -20.15 53.00
N THR A 264 43.38 -18.94 52.95
CA THR A 264 44.78 -18.59 52.64
C THR A 264 45.45 -19.07 51.35
N SER A 265 45.80 -18.07 50.53
CA SER A 265 46.75 -17.98 49.41
C SER A 265 48.21 -18.30 49.78
N PRO A 266 49.25 -17.94 48.99
CA PRO A 266 49.46 -17.91 47.52
C PRO A 266 50.78 -18.64 47.14
N TRP A 267 51.14 -18.79 45.86
CA TRP A 267 52.56 -18.71 45.42
C TRP A 267 52.67 -18.52 43.90
N ILE A 268 53.46 -17.53 43.48
CA ILE A 268 54.07 -17.32 42.14
C ILE A 268 55.55 -17.05 42.47
N PRO A 269 56.55 -17.66 41.81
CA PRO A 269 57.19 -17.09 40.59
C PRO A 269 57.69 -18.20 39.63
N ALA A 270 58.18 -18.02 38.40
CA ALA A 270 59.00 -16.98 37.82
C ALA A 270 59.08 -17.13 36.27
N ARG A 271 59.72 -16.12 35.66
CA ARG A 271 60.08 -15.89 34.24
C ARG A 271 61.03 -16.91 33.59
N SER A 272 60.96 -17.04 32.25
CA SER A 272 62.04 -16.70 31.26
C SER A 272 61.61 -17.08 29.82
N LYS A 273 61.42 -16.12 28.89
CA LYS A 273 62.32 -15.73 27.76
C LYS A 273 62.81 -16.87 26.84
N VAL A 274 62.45 -16.81 25.53
CA VAL A 274 63.31 -16.72 24.31
C VAL A 274 62.48 -17.05 23.03
N LYS A 275 62.80 -16.36 21.92
CA LYS A 275 62.26 -16.44 20.53
C LYS A 275 62.65 -17.80 19.88
N SER A 276 61.97 -18.37 18.87
CA SER A 276 61.93 -17.93 17.46
C SER A 276 61.18 -18.92 16.54
N ALA A 277 60.62 -18.36 15.44
CA ALA A 277 60.51 -18.88 14.06
C ALA A 277 59.58 -20.08 13.67
N VAL A 278 58.62 -19.73 12.79
CA VAL A 278 58.26 -20.40 11.51
C VAL A 278 57.26 -21.59 11.51
N SER A 279 56.11 -21.30 10.86
CA SER A 279 55.28 -22.10 9.94
C SER A 279 54.32 -23.22 10.39
N VAL A 280 53.03 -22.91 10.12
CA VAL A 280 52.00 -23.70 9.41
C VAL A 280 51.24 -24.82 10.16
N GLU A 281 49.92 -24.58 10.19
CA GLU A 281 48.76 -25.48 10.24
C GLU A 281 48.07 -25.92 11.55
N SER A 282 46.74 -25.71 11.49
CA SER A 282 45.63 -26.38 12.19
C SER A 282 45.34 -25.99 13.65
N LYS A 283 44.25 -25.21 13.84
CA LYS A 283 43.07 -25.56 14.67
C LYS A 283 42.09 -24.38 14.82
N GLU A 284 40.84 -24.65 14.43
CA GLU A 284 39.61 -24.54 15.22
C GLU A 284 39.44 -23.47 16.33
N SER A 285 38.22 -22.92 16.34
CA SER A 285 37.50 -22.16 17.39
C SER A 285 37.60 -20.62 17.38
N THR A 286 36.46 -19.96 17.12
CA THR A 286 35.75 -19.12 18.10
C THR A 286 34.46 -18.59 17.48
N SER A 287 33.34 -19.23 17.87
CA SER A 287 32.00 -18.75 17.61
C SER A 287 31.72 -17.50 18.46
N GLY A 288 31.81 -16.33 17.85
CA GLY A 288 31.20 -15.12 18.40
C GLY A 288 29.68 -15.26 18.36
N GLU A 289 29.06 -15.48 19.51
CA GLU A 289 27.60 -15.49 19.67
C GLU A 289 27.03 -14.15 19.21
N LYS A 290 26.30 -14.17 18.09
CA LYS A 290 25.41 -13.08 17.69
C LYS A 290 24.27 -12.99 18.71
N PRO A 291 23.88 -11.79 19.19
CA PRO A 291 22.74 -11.66 20.07
C PRO A 291 21.47 -12.14 19.36
N THR A 292 20.69 -12.97 20.05
CA THR A 292 19.43 -13.50 19.53
C THR A 292 18.44 -12.36 19.23
N LEU A 293 17.76 -12.46 18.09
CA LEU A 293 16.79 -11.49 17.52
C LEU A 293 15.67 -11.02 18.47
N ARG A 294 15.52 -11.61 19.66
CA ARG A 294 14.53 -11.21 20.66
C ARG A 294 14.88 -9.88 21.35
N ARG A 295 16.16 -9.69 21.68
CA ARG A 295 16.61 -8.53 22.48
C ARG A 295 16.64 -7.21 21.73
N SER A 296 16.82 -7.24 20.40
CA SER A 296 16.93 -6.01 19.60
C SER A 296 15.58 -5.35 19.25
N ILE A 297 14.44 -5.97 19.63
CA ILE A 297 13.10 -5.50 19.28
C ILE A 297 12.23 -5.27 20.53
N GLY A 298 12.74 -5.51 21.76
CA GLY A 298 11.97 -5.32 22.99
C GLY A 298 10.72 -6.22 23.07
N MET A 299 10.81 -7.45 22.58
CA MET A 299 9.69 -8.40 22.46
C MET A 299 9.80 -9.56 23.46
N GLU A 300 9.99 -9.27 24.73
CA GLU A 300 10.22 -10.29 25.76
C GLU A 300 8.91 -10.94 26.28
N THR A 301 7.74 -10.41 25.89
CA THR A 301 6.43 -10.79 26.45
C THR A 301 5.51 -11.60 25.52
N LEU A 302 5.92 -11.92 24.29
CA LEU A 302 5.07 -12.64 23.33
C LEU A 302 5.46 -14.13 23.19
N PRO A 303 4.49 -15.04 23.00
CA PRO A 303 4.75 -16.48 22.97
C PRO A 303 5.58 -16.91 21.77
N ASN A 304 6.20 -18.09 21.90
CA ASN A 304 7.13 -18.64 20.93
C ASN A 304 6.51 -18.79 19.53
N ILE A 305 7.24 -18.35 18.50
CA ILE A 305 6.82 -18.33 17.08
C ILE A 305 6.33 -19.70 16.57
N LEU A 306 6.90 -20.79 17.08
CA LEU A 306 6.54 -22.16 16.72
C LEU A 306 5.18 -22.59 17.28
N LEU A 307 4.82 -22.09 18.47
CA LEU A 307 3.49 -22.34 19.05
C LEU A 307 2.43 -21.64 18.20
N PHE A 308 2.66 -20.38 17.82
CA PHE A 308 1.67 -19.62 17.08
C PHE A 308 1.32 -20.25 15.71
N ARG A 309 2.32 -20.76 14.99
CA ARG A 309 2.12 -21.42 13.68
C ARG A 309 1.50 -22.81 13.78
N SER A 310 1.74 -23.53 14.88
CA SER A 310 1.09 -24.82 15.13
C SER A 310 -0.37 -24.64 15.55
N TYR A 311 -0.69 -23.64 16.38
CA TYR A 311 -2.07 -23.32 16.77
C TYR A 311 -2.97 -22.99 15.57
N GLN A 312 -2.48 -22.27 14.56
CA GLN A 312 -3.29 -22.01 13.36
C GLN A 312 -3.49 -23.22 12.46
N ARG A 313 -2.59 -24.22 12.52
CA ARG A 313 -2.79 -25.49 11.82
C ARG A 313 -3.74 -26.44 12.55
N PHE A 314 -3.95 -26.24 13.86
CA PHE A 314 -4.90 -26.98 14.67
C PHE A 314 -6.24 -26.22 14.79
N LYS A 315 -6.94 -26.05 13.68
CA LYS A 315 -8.41 -25.95 13.70
C LYS A 315 -8.94 -27.21 13.04
N PRO A 316 -9.76 -28.04 13.72
CA PRO A 316 -10.33 -29.23 13.10
C PRO A 316 -11.37 -28.81 12.06
N ASP A 317 -11.21 -29.32 10.83
CA ASP A 317 -12.21 -29.22 9.77
C ASP A 317 -13.50 -29.89 10.25
N THR A 318 -14.58 -29.12 10.36
CA THR A 318 -15.91 -29.69 10.57
C THR A 318 -16.50 -29.94 9.19
N ALA A 319 -16.69 -31.22 8.88
CA ALA A 319 -17.14 -31.73 7.59
C ALA A 319 -18.51 -31.15 7.17
N LEU A 320 -18.60 -30.92 5.86
CA LEU A 320 -19.81 -30.63 5.08
C LEU A 320 -20.80 -31.81 5.14
N PRO A 321 -22.06 -31.59 4.71
CA PRO A 321 -22.67 -32.51 3.76
C PRO A 321 -23.00 -31.83 2.43
N ASP A 322 -22.95 -32.67 1.39
CA ASP A 322 -22.87 -32.37 -0.03
C ASP A 322 -24.12 -31.81 -0.72
N SER A 323 -23.83 -31.22 -1.88
CA SER A 323 -24.61 -31.10 -3.12
C SER A 323 -25.63 -29.95 -3.22
N HIS A 324 -25.32 -28.96 -4.08
CA HIS A 324 -25.94 -28.84 -5.40
C HIS A 324 -25.09 -27.94 -6.32
N SER A 325 -24.84 -28.47 -7.52
CA SER A 325 -24.05 -27.93 -8.61
C SER A 325 -24.70 -26.72 -9.26
N LEU A 326 -23.96 -25.62 -9.49
CA LEU A 326 -24.18 -24.72 -10.62
C LEU A 326 -22.85 -24.07 -11.06
N ASP A 327 -22.43 -24.44 -12.27
CA ASP A 327 -21.43 -23.79 -13.09
C ASP A 327 -21.95 -22.40 -13.51
N GLY A 328 -21.18 -21.34 -13.27
CA GLY A 328 -21.61 -19.95 -13.42
C GLY A 328 -20.48 -19.09 -13.97
N ARG A 329 -20.37 -19.08 -15.30
CA ARG A 329 -19.49 -18.19 -16.07
C ARG A 329 -19.90 -16.73 -15.84
N GLU A 330 -18.96 -15.89 -15.43
CA GLU A 330 -19.11 -14.43 -15.52
C GLU A 330 -19.06 -14.01 -16.99
N ALA A 331 -20.21 -13.60 -17.52
CA ALA A 331 -20.32 -12.81 -18.74
C ALA A 331 -21.38 -11.72 -18.54
N CYS A 332 -20.98 -10.47 -18.71
CA CYS A 332 -21.91 -9.34 -18.79
C CYS A 332 -22.67 -9.44 -20.13
N PRO A 333 -24.02 -9.29 -20.18
CA PRO A 333 -24.78 -9.58 -21.39
C PRO A 333 -24.50 -8.57 -22.51
N GLN A 334 -24.01 -9.06 -23.65
CA GLN A 334 -24.13 -8.38 -24.94
C GLN A 334 -25.31 -9.00 -25.69
N GLU A 335 -26.37 -8.22 -25.90
CA GLU A 335 -27.40 -8.58 -26.88
C GLU A 335 -26.80 -8.54 -28.29
N ILE A 336 -26.91 -9.68 -28.98
CA ILE A 336 -26.57 -9.84 -30.39
C ILE A 336 -27.86 -9.83 -31.19
N LEU A 337 -28.06 -8.78 -31.99
CA LEU A 337 -28.99 -8.79 -33.12
C LEU A 337 -28.27 -9.41 -34.32
N LYS A 338 -28.65 -10.65 -34.68
CA LYS A 338 -28.18 -11.37 -35.86
C LYS A 338 -28.99 -11.00 -37.12
N ARG A 339 -28.28 -10.82 -38.23
CA ARG A 339 -28.57 -11.19 -39.65
C ARG A 339 -27.58 -10.40 -40.53
N ASP A 340 -26.92 -10.91 -41.56
CA ASP A 340 -26.76 -12.25 -42.12
C ASP A 340 -25.55 -12.20 -43.09
N GLN A 341 -24.77 -13.30 -43.13
CA GLN A 341 -24.18 -13.94 -44.32
C GLN A 341 -23.52 -13.15 -45.48
N ARG A 342 -22.18 -13.27 -45.65
CA ARG A 342 -21.46 -14.24 -46.54
C ARG A 342 -20.04 -13.78 -46.94
N PHE A 343 -19.14 -14.78 -46.95
CA PHE A 343 -17.80 -14.84 -47.54
C PHE A 343 -17.74 -14.36 -49.01
N VAL A 344 -16.63 -13.75 -49.46
CA VAL A 344 -15.59 -14.32 -50.37
C VAL A 344 -14.34 -13.42 -50.37
N ASN A 345 -13.14 -14.03 -50.41
CA ASN A 345 -11.84 -13.44 -50.75
C ASN A 345 -11.86 -12.68 -52.09
N PHE A 346 -10.98 -11.69 -52.30
CA PHE A 346 -10.05 -11.68 -53.45
C PHE A 346 -8.98 -10.57 -53.36
N SER A 347 -7.89 -10.88 -54.05
CA SER A 347 -6.57 -10.28 -54.18
C SER A 347 -6.51 -9.01 -55.05
N ARG A 348 -5.51 -8.16 -54.79
CA ARG A 348 -4.54 -7.54 -55.74
C ARG A 348 -4.96 -7.37 -57.23
N PHE A 349 -4.95 -6.13 -57.78
CA PHE A 349 -3.92 -5.56 -58.71
C PHE A 349 -4.36 -4.23 -59.42
N SER A 350 -3.40 -3.29 -59.50
CA SER A 350 -3.01 -2.34 -60.60
C SER A 350 -3.81 -1.11 -61.11
N ARG A 351 -3.04 0.02 -61.14
CA ARG A 351 -2.76 1.09 -62.17
C ARG A 351 -3.88 1.52 -63.15
N GLY A 352 -4.03 2.78 -63.60
CA GLY A 352 -3.32 4.08 -63.52
C GLY A 352 -4.36 5.20 -63.84
N HIS A 353 -4.12 6.48 -64.16
CA HIS A 353 -2.96 7.33 -64.48
C HIS A 353 -3.44 8.82 -64.47
N GLY A 354 -2.53 9.80 -64.40
CA GLY A 354 -2.75 11.24 -64.67
C GLY A 354 -2.50 12.18 -63.47
N SER A 355 -1.25 12.61 -63.23
CA SER A 355 -0.67 13.96 -63.55
C SER A 355 -1.22 15.08 -62.64
N GLU A 356 -0.45 15.90 -61.92
CA GLU A 356 0.88 16.45 -62.20
C GLU A 356 1.43 17.19 -60.95
N SER A 357 2.74 17.43 -60.94
CA SER A 357 3.52 18.41 -60.13
C SER A 357 3.89 18.08 -58.66
N SER A 358 5.15 17.65 -58.49
CA SER A 358 5.98 17.82 -57.27
C SER A 358 6.78 19.14 -57.36
N PRO A 359 7.44 19.62 -56.28
CA PRO A 359 8.77 19.08 -55.97
C PRO A 359 9.09 18.86 -54.48
N VAL A 360 9.78 17.73 -54.25
CA VAL A 360 10.95 17.46 -53.38
C VAL A 360 11.32 18.48 -52.29
N LEU A 361 11.36 18.00 -51.03
CA LEU A 361 12.35 18.42 -50.02
C LEU A 361 12.72 17.22 -49.12
N THR A 362 13.99 16.85 -49.20
CA THR A 362 14.69 15.81 -48.44
C THR A 362 15.03 16.32 -47.03
N GLY A 363 14.87 15.49 -45.99
CA GLY A 363 15.29 15.88 -44.64
C GLY A 363 15.10 14.80 -43.57
N VAL A 364 16.09 13.92 -43.44
CA VAL A 364 16.25 12.97 -42.33
C VAL A 364 16.58 13.75 -41.05
N GLY A 365 15.72 13.70 -40.04
CA GLY A 365 15.91 14.38 -38.75
C GLY A 365 15.66 13.45 -37.56
N LYS A 366 16.73 12.97 -36.93
CA LYS A 366 16.74 12.21 -35.68
C LYS A 366 16.17 13.06 -34.53
N LEU A 367 15.15 12.57 -33.83
CA LEU A 367 14.69 13.13 -32.55
C LEU A 367 15.69 12.79 -31.43
N GLN A 368 16.53 13.75 -31.07
CA GLN A 368 17.33 13.75 -29.85
C GLN A 368 16.47 14.32 -28.71
N LEU A 369 16.23 13.51 -27.68
CA LEU A 369 15.61 13.92 -26.42
C LEU A 369 16.65 14.64 -25.55
N THR A 370 16.44 15.93 -25.28
CA THR A 370 17.27 16.71 -24.35
C THR A 370 16.93 16.40 -22.88
N PRO A 371 17.92 16.32 -21.97
CA PRO A 371 17.67 16.03 -20.55
C PRO A 371 17.17 17.25 -19.77
N TRP A 372 16.24 17.00 -18.85
CA TRP A 372 15.69 17.97 -17.91
C TRP A 372 16.77 18.57 -16.99
N ARG A 373 17.04 19.87 -17.11
CA ARG A 373 17.84 20.64 -16.13
C ARG A 373 17.00 20.99 -14.90
N LYS A 374 17.56 20.70 -13.73
CA LYS A 374 17.15 21.20 -12.41
C LYS A 374 17.20 22.73 -12.40
N ARG A 375 16.12 23.38 -11.98
CA ARG A 375 16.09 24.81 -11.68
C ARG A 375 16.48 24.99 -10.21
N VAL A 376 17.60 25.67 -9.98
CA VAL A 376 18.04 26.16 -8.67
C VAL A 376 17.35 27.50 -8.43
N SER A 377 16.86 27.69 -7.20
CA SER A 377 16.26 28.94 -6.73
C SER A 377 17.32 30.03 -6.57
N ILE A 378 16.94 31.26 -6.92
CA ILE A 378 17.38 32.49 -6.24
C ILE A 378 16.10 33.20 -5.83
#